data_AF-A0A1J4J469-F1
#
_entry.id   AF-A0A1J4J469-F1
#
_cell.length_a   1.000
_cell.length_b   1.000
_cell.length_c   1.000
_cell.angle_alpha   90.00
_cell.angle_beta   90.00
_cell.angle_gamma   90.00
#
_symmetry.space_group_name_H-M   'P 1'
#
loop_
_entity.id
_entity.type
_entity.pdbx_description
1 polymer ?
#
loop_
_entity_poly.entity_id
_entity_poly.type
_entity_poly.pdbx_seq_one_letter_code
_entity_poly.pdbx_strand_id
1 'polypeptide(L)'
;MNSMFASTESISKLNTPTKSPYNSLKASPNQAVEYKMRTEKIKNYQAKLTEFERKLKARKRKFNFSLKESIANLTEQQSNVEKQMDSLEEQYRQVKQQKDISDQNLQNHKLHLIDLENEKNRIDKTNKWAESTFSLLNSQNSYAVIRDSVFNTMTDLSQIKTKMRSSRNKIFYYQKQILKLEDEFAPIRVQVHLLQSKIDYEKENKVENDELPIKTQLSLQSAVKAQHLSIEKMKSQKHINEMNQRLYDIKMEKHDLMKKLAPLQASEKDKILQTIIEQINQYEEASQRRKNFMDNRTMSVNDAISKELEIKIEIDNINSEKNEINQQKIDTQKILAEKKSELNNLQQILMTSNYEDSNKDPLNELIAQIRNLREEERRIAQIKPKSFIIDGEELEAVRLECEQEYNDLQLQVEKEKDFNRQMNEEIIRLTENMPKKEPLKYVIPDTPKMIILKKRIGVHEENIQSLKRTVDKKLSKIAKKQEKYDNYIKQLDLKSSRPILKMNIADQLERSMNWFLQMIRSQVKQWISYGGNTPQILNTWDTNIISAVLNEAEELELKNSIL
;
A
#
# COMPACT_ATOMS: atom_id res chain seq x y z
N MET A 1 33.58 51.10 -12.95
CA MET A 1 34.58 51.79 -12.10
C MET A 1 35.97 51.36 -12.57
N ASN A 2 36.87 52.34 -12.74
CA ASN A 2 38.27 52.29 -13.24
C ASN A 2 38.43 51.92 -14.73
N SER A 3 38.70 52.81 -15.70
CA SER A 3 39.63 53.94 -15.87
C SER A 3 41.12 53.56 -16.03
N MET A 4 41.71 54.13 -17.10
CA MET A 4 43.13 54.32 -17.44
C MET A 4 43.89 53.19 -18.18
N PHE A 5 44.25 53.48 -19.43
CA PHE A 5 45.63 53.67 -19.95
C PHE A 5 45.48 54.06 -21.45
N ALA A 6 45.45 55.34 -21.83
CA ALA A 6 46.54 56.31 -21.92
C ALA A 6 47.65 55.93 -22.92
N SER A 7 47.55 56.61 -24.07
CA SER A 7 48.54 57.00 -25.07
C SER A 7 50.03 56.99 -24.66
N THR A 8 50.88 56.57 -25.59
CA THR A 8 52.23 57.16 -25.76
C THR A 8 52.55 57.36 -27.24
N GLU A 9 52.91 58.61 -27.53
CA GLU A 9 53.40 59.17 -28.77
C GLU A 9 54.92 58.97 -28.95
N SER A 10 55.33 58.97 -30.23
CA SER A 10 56.50 59.66 -30.81
C SER A 10 57.94 59.37 -30.35
N ILE A 11 58.79 59.00 -31.32
CA ILE A 11 60.15 59.51 -31.65
C ILE A 11 60.43 58.97 -33.08
N SER A 12 60.31 59.74 -34.18
CA SER A 12 61.26 60.73 -34.74
C SER A 12 62.65 60.09 -35.01
N LYS A 13 63.31 60.08 -36.18
CA LYS A 13 63.51 61.09 -37.22
C LYS A 13 64.47 60.52 -38.30
N LEU A 14 64.36 61.10 -39.51
CA LEU A 14 65.42 61.43 -40.48
C LEU A 14 66.41 60.36 -40.97
N ASN A 15 66.43 60.15 -42.29
CA ASN A 15 67.64 60.43 -43.07
C ASN A 15 67.30 60.65 -44.56
N THR A 16 67.48 61.90 -44.99
CA THR A 16 67.69 62.34 -46.38
C THR A 16 69.15 62.06 -46.78
N PRO A 17 69.48 62.05 -48.09
CA PRO A 17 70.82 62.43 -48.49
C PRO A 17 70.79 63.58 -49.53
N THR A 18 71.39 64.70 -49.15
CA THR A 18 71.76 65.82 -50.04
C THR A 18 73.27 65.79 -50.37
N LYS A 19 73.56 65.59 -51.65
CA LYS A 19 74.68 66.00 -52.54
C LYS A 19 76.04 66.56 -51.99
N SER A 20 77.13 65.92 -52.49
CA SER A 20 78.37 66.48 -53.14
C SER A 20 79.49 67.14 -52.29
N PRO A 21 80.77 67.39 -52.75
CA PRO A 21 81.61 66.94 -53.89
C PRO A 21 83.10 66.57 -53.55
N TYR A 22 83.92 66.27 -54.60
CA TYR A 22 85.41 66.15 -54.68
C TYR A 22 86.11 64.95 -53.99
N ASN A 23 86.66 63.99 -54.73
CA ASN A 23 87.93 63.92 -55.50
C ASN A 23 89.20 63.63 -54.67
N SER A 24 89.93 62.63 -55.18
CA SER A 24 91.33 62.27 -54.96
C SER A 24 91.79 61.96 -53.53
N LEU A 25 91.94 60.68 -53.24
CA LEU A 25 93.12 60.17 -52.54
C LEU A 25 93.38 58.74 -53.02
N LYS A 26 94.56 58.55 -53.62
CA LYS A 26 95.11 57.24 -53.98
C LYS A 26 95.18 56.38 -52.72
N ALA A 27 94.24 55.45 -52.55
CA ALA A 27 94.34 54.42 -51.53
C ALA A 27 95.30 53.35 -52.05
N SER A 28 96.42 53.22 -51.34
CA SER A 28 97.40 52.12 -51.49
C SER A 28 96.68 50.76 -51.56
N PRO A 29 97.21 49.75 -52.31
CA PRO A 29 96.59 48.43 -52.43
C PRO A 29 96.18 47.80 -51.09
N ASN A 30 96.87 48.15 -49.99
CA ASN A 30 96.57 47.68 -48.63
C ASN A 30 95.32 48.31 -48.01
N GLN A 31 94.94 49.56 -48.35
CA GLN A 31 93.72 50.20 -47.82
C GLN A 31 92.45 49.67 -48.51
N ALA A 32 92.51 49.35 -49.80
CA ALA A 32 91.38 48.78 -50.53
C ALA A 32 91.00 47.36 -50.03
N VAL A 33 91.99 46.58 -49.60
CA VAL A 33 91.79 45.26 -48.95
C VAL A 33 91.15 45.44 -47.57
N GLU A 34 91.59 46.43 -46.79
CA GLU A 34 91.01 46.71 -45.47
C GLU A 34 89.55 47.21 -45.56
N TYR A 35 89.23 48.05 -46.55
CA TYR A 35 87.86 48.48 -46.85
C TYR A 35 86.98 47.31 -47.30
N LYS A 36 87.50 46.38 -48.11
CA LYS A 36 86.79 45.14 -48.49
C LYS A 36 86.53 44.23 -47.27
N MET A 37 87.53 44.00 -46.42
CA MET A 37 87.34 43.22 -45.19
C MET A 37 86.35 43.87 -44.21
N ARG A 38 86.37 45.21 -44.08
CA ARG A 38 85.39 45.94 -43.26
C ARG A 38 83.98 45.86 -43.84
N THR A 39 83.82 45.99 -45.16
CA THR A 39 82.51 45.86 -45.81
C THR A 39 81.97 44.42 -45.77
N GLU A 40 82.83 43.40 -45.85
CA GLU A 40 82.45 42.00 -45.60
C GLU A 40 82.04 41.76 -44.15
N LYS A 41 82.76 42.31 -43.17
CA LYS A 41 82.35 42.24 -41.76
C LYS A 41 81.00 42.92 -41.52
N ILE A 42 80.77 44.10 -42.11
CA ILE A 42 79.48 44.82 -42.01
C ILE A 42 78.36 44.00 -42.65
N LYS A 43 78.57 43.42 -43.84
CA LYS A 43 77.60 42.51 -44.48
C LYS A 43 77.31 41.29 -43.62
N ASN A 44 78.33 40.70 -43.00
CA ASN A 44 78.16 39.57 -42.08
C ASN A 44 77.37 39.97 -40.82
N TYR A 45 77.60 41.16 -40.27
CA TYR A 45 76.81 41.67 -39.14
C TYR A 45 75.37 41.96 -39.55
N GLN A 46 75.12 42.52 -40.74
CA GLN A 46 73.76 42.68 -41.28
C GLN A 46 73.05 41.34 -41.51
N ALA A 47 73.75 40.33 -42.02
CA ALA A 47 73.21 38.98 -42.18
C ALA A 47 72.84 38.36 -40.81
N LYS A 48 73.70 38.51 -39.80
CA LYS A 48 73.40 38.08 -38.43
C LYS A 48 72.22 38.82 -37.82
N LEU A 49 72.11 40.14 -38.04
CA LEU A 49 71.00 40.98 -37.56
C LEU A 49 69.67 40.56 -38.18
N THR A 50 69.64 40.37 -39.49
CA THR A 50 68.45 39.89 -40.21
C THR A 50 68.06 38.47 -39.80
N GLU A 51 69.02 37.58 -39.56
CA GLU A 51 68.74 36.25 -39.02
C GLU A 51 68.19 36.31 -37.59
N PHE A 52 68.72 37.19 -36.73
CA PHE A 52 68.21 37.43 -35.39
C PHE A 52 66.79 37.98 -35.41
N GLU A 53 66.50 38.97 -36.26
CA GLU A 53 65.15 39.51 -36.45
C GLU A 53 64.18 38.42 -36.93
N ARG A 54 64.62 37.55 -37.84
CA ARG A 54 63.81 36.42 -38.30
C ARG A 54 63.52 35.45 -37.16
N LYS A 55 64.51 35.11 -36.34
CA LYS A 55 64.35 34.26 -35.14
C LYS A 55 63.43 34.90 -34.10
N LEU A 56 63.55 36.21 -33.87
CA LEU A 56 62.67 36.98 -32.97
C LEU A 56 61.23 37.00 -33.46
N LYS A 57 61.00 37.29 -34.75
CA LYS A 57 59.66 37.24 -35.36
C LYS A 57 59.06 35.83 -35.28
N ALA A 58 59.85 34.79 -35.54
CA ALA A 58 59.40 33.41 -35.44
C ALA A 58 59.04 33.02 -33.99
N ARG A 59 59.88 33.39 -33.00
CA ARG A 59 59.58 33.18 -31.57
C ARG A 59 58.34 33.94 -31.14
N LYS A 60 58.17 35.21 -31.54
CA LYS A 60 56.98 36.01 -31.25
C LYS A 60 55.71 35.37 -31.83
N ARG A 61 55.77 34.85 -33.05
CA ARG A 61 54.64 34.12 -33.66
C ARG A 61 54.30 32.84 -32.90
N LYS A 62 55.30 32.02 -32.57
CA LYS A 62 55.10 30.78 -31.78
C LYS A 62 54.52 31.09 -30.41
N PHE A 63 55.06 32.09 -29.72
CA PHE A 63 54.57 32.53 -28.42
C PHE A 63 53.12 33.04 -28.50
N ASN A 64 52.81 33.92 -29.46
CA ASN A 64 51.45 34.42 -29.63
C ASN A 64 50.44 33.31 -30.00
N PHE A 65 50.86 32.32 -30.79
CA PHE A 65 50.02 31.16 -31.11
C PHE A 65 49.73 30.34 -29.86
N SER A 66 50.77 29.97 -29.10
CA SER A 66 50.65 29.23 -27.84
C SER A 66 49.82 29.99 -26.79
N LEU A 67 49.96 31.32 -26.72
CA LEU A 67 49.15 32.17 -25.85
C LEU A 67 47.67 32.17 -26.26
N LYS A 68 47.38 32.29 -27.57
CA LYS A 68 46.01 32.23 -28.09
C LYS A 68 45.35 30.88 -27.83
N GLU A 69 46.09 29.81 -28.03
CA GLU A 69 45.63 28.43 -27.75
C GLU A 69 45.36 28.24 -26.25
N SER A 70 46.22 28.77 -25.39
CA SER A 70 46.02 28.73 -23.94
C SER A 70 44.80 29.54 -23.50
N ILE A 71 44.58 30.72 -24.09
CA ILE A 71 43.39 31.53 -23.84
C ILE A 71 42.12 30.80 -24.30
N ALA A 72 42.14 30.20 -25.50
CA ALA A 72 41.01 29.44 -26.01
C ALA A 72 40.63 28.26 -25.10
N ASN A 73 41.62 27.49 -24.66
CA ASN A 73 41.41 26.39 -23.70
C ASN A 73 40.86 26.89 -22.36
N LEU A 74 41.34 28.02 -21.86
CA LEU A 74 40.83 28.62 -20.61
C LEU A 74 39.37 29.12 -20.78
N THR A 75 39.02 29.70 -21.92
CA THR A 75 37.65 30.12 -22.21
C THR A 75 36.72 28.92 -22.33
N GLU A 76 37.16 27.82 -22.94
CA GLU A 76 36.40 26.57 -23.01
C GLU A 76 36.20 25.96 -21.61
N GLN A 77 37.26 25.92 -20.80
CA GLN A 77 37.17 25.48 -19.40
C GLN A 77 36.20 26.35 -18.59
N GLN A 78 36.24 27.67 -18.74
CA GLN A 78 35.32 28.58 -18.08
C GLN A 78 33.87 28.28 -18.50
N SER A 79 33.60 28.14 -19.80
CA SER A 79 32.25 27.82 -20.29
C SER A 79 31.75 26.48 -19.76
N ASN A 80 32.64 25.49 -19.62
CA ASN A 80 32.28 24.19 -19.08
C ASN A 80 31.95 24.26 -17.58
N VAL A 81 32.70 25.06 -16.82
CA VAL A 81 32.42 25.33 -15.40
C VAL A 81 31.10 26.08 -15.21
N GLU A 82 30.80 27.07 -16.06
CA GLU A 82 29.51 27.80 -16.02
C GLU A 82 28.33 26.85 -16.26
N LYS A 83 28.42 25.97 -17.26
CA LYS A 83 27.39 24.94 -17.51
C LYS A 83 27.20 23.97 -16.33
N GLN A 84 28.30 23.59 -15.67
CA GLN A 84 28.23 22.75 -14.46
C GLN A 84 27.56 23.49 -13.30
N MET A 85 27.81 24.79 -13.16
CA MET A 85 27.18 25.65 -12.17
C MET A 85 25.67 25.76 -12.40
N ASP A 86 25.24 26.03 -13.63
CA ASP A 86 23.82 26.10 -14.00
C ASP A 86 23.10 24.77 -13.72
N SER A 87 23.75 23.64 -14.04
CA SER A 87 23.22 22.31 -13.76
C SER A 87 23.09 22.05 -12.26
N LEU A 88 24.07 22.46 -11.46
CA LEU A 88 24.03 22.34 -9.99
C LEU A 88 22.95 23.23 -9.36
N GLU A 89 22.75 24.45 -9.86
CA GLU A 89 21.68 25.33 -9.40
C GLU A 89 20.29 24.73 -9.68
N GLU A 90 20.11 24.12 -10.84
CA GLU A 90 18.85 23.47 -11.19
C GLU A 90 18.60 22.23 -10.32
N GLN A 91 19.62 21.38 -10.10
CA GLN A 91 19.53 20.26 -9.17
C GLN A 91 19.19 20.74 -7.74
N TYR A 92 19.78 21.84 -7.29
CA TYR A 92 19.47 22.42 -5.98
C TYR A 92 18.01 22.89 -5.88
N ARG A 93 17.46 23.51 -6.93
CA ARG A 93 16.03 23.89 -6.98
C ARG A 93 15.12 22.67 -6.89
N GLN A 94 15.44 21.60 -7.63
CA GLN A 94 14.67 20.37 -7.61
C GLN A 94 14.69 19.70 -6.23
N VAL A 95 15.87 19.60 -5.61
CA VAL A 95 16.02 19.05 -4.25
C VAL A 95 15.24 19.89 -3.23
N LYS A 96 15.26 21.22 -3.36
CA LYS A 96 14.49 22.11 -2.50
C LYS A 96 12.98 21.89 -2.65
N GLN A 97 12.48 21.79 -3.88
CA GLN A 97 11.06 21.48 -4.14
C GLN A 97 10.65 20.11 -3.60
N GLN A 98 11.46 19.07 -3.81
CA GLN A 98 11.20 17.73 -3.26
C GLN A 98 11.16 17.74 -1.73
N LYS A 99 12.05 18.51 -1.09
CA LYS A 99 12.02 18.70 0.37
C LYS A 99 10.73 19.36 0.82
N ASP A 100 10.31 20.45 0.18
CA ASP A 100 9.09 21.16 0.57
C ASP A 100 7.84 20.27 0.42
N ILE A 101 7.76 19.45 -0.64
CA ILE A 101 6.71 18.43 -0.82
C ILE A 101 6.77 17.37 0.27
N SER A 102 7.97 16.88 0.60
CA SER A 102 8.16 15.90 1.67
C SER A 102 7.75 16.45 3.04
N ASP A 103 8.05 17.72 3.34
CA ASP A 103 7.70 18.38 4.59
C ASP A 103 6.17 18.58 4.69
N GLN A 104 5.49 18.95 3.59
CA GLN A 104 4.02 18.99 3.52
C GLN A 104 3.40 17.61 3.74
N ASN A 105 3.93 16.58 3.09
CA ASN A 105 3.46 15.21 3.28
C ASN A 105 3.66 14.75 4.72
N LEU A 106 4.80 15.06 5.35
CA LEU A 106 5.06 14.74 6.75
C LEU A 106 4.04 15.42 7.67
N GLN A 107 3.69 16.67 7.40
CA GLN A 107 2.69 17.42 8.16
C GLN A 107 1.29 16.80 8.03
N ASN A 108 0.90 16.36 6.83
CA ASN A 108 -0.35 15.64 6.59
C ASN A 108 -0.40 14.29 7.34
N HIS A 109 0.68 13.51 7.31
CA HIS A 109 0.76 12.25 8.06
C HIS A 109 0.67 12.48 9.57
N LYS A 110 1.28 13.55 10.11
CA LYS A 110 1.15 13.92 11.52
C LYS A 110 -0.30 14.22 11.90
N LEU A 111 -1.02 14.95 11.05
CA LEU A 111 -2.44 15.25 11.27
C LEU A 111 -3.27 13.96 11.27
N HIS A 112 -3.04 13.08 10.31
CA HIS A 112 -3.73 11.80 10.23
C HIS A 112 -3.48 10.90 11.44
N LEU A 113 -2.26 10.88 11.98
CA LEU A 113 -1.94 10.16 13.22
C LEU A 113 -2.71 10.72 14.43
N ILE A 114 -2.88 12.03 14.51
CA ILE A 114 -3.69 12.67 15.56
C ILE A 114 -5.16 12.24 15.45
N ASP A 115 -5.70 12.17 14.23
CA ASP A 115 -7.07 11.72 14.00
C ASP A 115 -7.27 10.25 14.42
N LEU A 116 -6.33 9.36 14.07
CA LEU A 116 -6.35 7.97 14.49
C LEU A 116 -6.22 7.81 16.02
N GLU A 117 -5.38 8.63 16.67
CA GLU A 117 -5.27 8.64 18.13
C GLU A 117 -6.56 9.11 18.80
N ASN A 118 -7.21 10.13 18.24
CA ASN A 118 -8.53 10.59 18.68
C ASN A 118 -9.60 9.51 18.51
N GLU A 119 -9.59 8.77 17.40
CA GLU A 119 -10.50 7.66 17.15
C GLU A 119 -10.29 6.51 18.13
N LYS A 120 -9.03 6.12 18.36
CA LYS A 120 -8.66 5.13 19.38
C LYS A 120 -9.18 5.55 20.77
N ASN A 121 -8.97 6.82 21.15
CA ASN A 121 -9.45 7.34 22.42
C ASN A 121 -10.99 7.32 22.54
N ARG A 122 -11.72 7.49 21.43
CA ARG A 122 -13.19 7.32 21.41
C ARG A 122 -13.58 5.85 21.58
N ILE A 123 -12.92 4.94 20.87
CA ILE A 123 -13.16 3.49 20.98
C ILE A 123 -12.88 3.00 22.41
N ASP A 124 -11.77 3.42 23.02
CA ASP A 124 -11.42 3.04 24.40
C ASP A 124 -12.47 3.53 25.41
N LYS A 125 -13.06 4.72 25.21
CA LYS A 125 -14.18 5.21 26.04
C LYS A 125 -15.42 4.35 25.85
N THR A 126 -15.76 3.99 24.61
CA THR A 126 -16.91 3.12 24.31
C THR A 126 -16.71 1.71 24.89
N ASN A 127 -15.50 1.15 24.78
CA ASN A 127 -15.17 -0.16 25.35
C ASN A 127 -15.26 -0.14 26.88
N LYS A 128 -14.73 0.89 27.56
CA LYS A 128 -14.88 1.03 29.01
C LYS A 128 -16.35 1.17 29.43
N TRP A 129 -17.16 1.90 28.65
CA TRP A 129 -18.59 1.98 28.88
C TRP A 129 -19.27 0.63 28.72
N ALA A 130 -18.95 -0.12 27.66
CA ALA A 130 -19.49 -1.45 27.40
C ALA A 130 -19.07 -2.43 28.50
N GLU A 131 -17.79 -2.49 28.85
CA GLU A 131 -17.29 -3.32 29.96
C GLU A 131 -17.97 -2.98 31.28
N SER A 132 -18.18 -1.70 31.60
CA SER A 132 -18.90 -1.28 32.81
C SER A 132 -20.36 -1.75 32.79
N THR A 133 -21.04 -1.60 31.64
CA THR A 133 -22.45 -1.99 31.46
C THR A 133 -22.64 -3.50 31.52
N PHE A 134 -21.78 -4.25 30.82
CA PHE A 134 -21.83 -5.71 30.80
C PHE A 134 -21.32 -6.34 32.10
N SER A 135 -20.39 -5.69 32.81
CA SER A 135 -19.98 -6.12 34.16
C SER A 135 -21.10 -5.91 35.18
N LEU A 136 -21.91 -4.86 35.04
CA LEU A 136 -23.13 -4.68 35.84
C LEU A 136 -24.15 -5.80 35.58
N LEU A 137 -24.32 -6.22 34.32
CA LEU A 137 -25.17 -7.35 33.93
C LEU A 137 -24.64 -8.71 34.46
N ASN A 138 -23.32 -8.90 34.54
CA ASN A 138 -22.73 -10.12 35.10
C ASN A 138 -22.73 -10.15 36.64
N SER A 139 -22.72 -9.00 37.31
CA SER A 139 -22.83 -8.90 38.77
C SER A 139 -24.27 -8.97 39.28
N GLN A 140 -25.25 -8.63 38.44
CA GLN A 140 -26.65 -9.00 38.66
C GLN A 140 -26.88 -10.42 38.15
N ASN A 141 -26.67 -11.41 39.02
CA ASN A 141 -27.08 -12.80 38.81
C ASN A 141 -28.51 -12.88 38.23
N SER A 142 -28.63 -12.90 36.91
CA SER A 142 -29.91 -13.06 36.20
C SER A 142 -30.59 -14.38 36.63
N TYR A 143 -29.79 -15.40 36.97
CA TYR A 143 -30.26 -16.64 37.57
C TYR A 143 -30.84 -16.49 38.99
N ALA A 144 -30.31 -15.59 39.83
CA ALA A 144 -30.81 -15.40 41.20
C ALA A 144 -32.15 -14.63 41.20
N VAL A 145 -32.26 -13.58 40.38
CA VAL A 145 -33.50 -12.79 40.27
C VAL A 145 -34.64 -13.63 39.67
N ILE A 146 -34.35 -14.46 38.67
CA ILE A 146 -35.35 -15.39 38.10
C ILE A 146 -35.73 -16.45 39.14
N ARG A 147 -34.76 -17.02 39.87
CA ARG A 147 -35.02 -18.01 40.92
C ARG A 147 -35.90 -17.46 42.05
N ASP A 148 -35.61 -16.24 42.52
CA ASP A 148 -36.36 -15.61 43.60
C ASP A 148 -37.78 -15.25 43.15
N SER A 149 -37.95 -14.82 41.90
CA SER A 149 -39.27 -14.61 41.29
C SER A 149 -40.09 -15.90 41.20
N VAL A 150 -39.46 -17.01 40.78
CA VAL A 150 -40.10 -18.34 40.74
C VAL A 150 -40.47 -18.83 42.14
N PHE A 151 -39.61 -18.60 43.15
CA PHE A 151 -39.91 -18.97 44.53
C PHE A 151 -41.06 -18.16 45.14
N ASN A 152 -41.12 -16.86 44.86
CA ASN A 152 -42.21 -16.00 45.32
C ASN A 152 -43.54 -16.39 44.69
N THR A 153 -43.57 -16.62 43.38
CA THR A 153 -44.80 -17.08 42.68
C THR A 153 -45.28 -18.43 43.20
N MET A 154 -44.38 -19.35 43.54
CA MET A 154 -44.74 -20.66 44.12
C MET A 154 -45.31 -20.55 45.53
N THR A 155 -44.85 -19.56 46.30
CA THR A 155 -45.37 -19.23 47.64
C THR A 155 -46.77 -18.64 47.53
N ASP A 156 -46.99 -17.70 46.61
CA ASP A 156 -48.31 -17.09 46.36
C ASP A 156 -49.35 -18.13 45.92
N LEU A 157 -48.96 -19.07 45.06
CA LEU A 157 -49.81 -20.17 44.61
C LEU A 157 -50.26 -21.06 45.78
N SER A 158 -49.36 -21.29 46.75
CA SER A 158 -49.65 -22.06 47.96
C SER A 158 -50.62 -21.33 48.90
N GLN A 159 -50.49 -20.01 49.03
CA GLN A 159 -51.44 -19.18 49.79
C GLN A 159 -52.83 -19.17 49.14
N ILE A 160 -52.89 -19.04 47.81
CA ILE A 160 -54.15 -19.10 47.05
C ILE A 160 -54.84 -20.45 47.26
N LYS A 161 -54.10 -21.56 47.19
CA LYS A 161 -54.63 -22.90 47.42
C LYS A 161 -55.24 -23.05 48.83
N THR A 162 -54.59 -22.47 49.83
CA THR A 162 -55.06 -22.47 51.22
C THR A 162 -56.33 -21.64 51.38
N LYS A 163 -56.38 -20.44 50.78
CA LYS A 163 -57.58 -19.60 50.74
C LYS A 163 -58.75 -20.29 50.03
N MET A 164 -58.51 -20.94 48.89
CA MET A 164 -59.53 -21.73 48.19
C MET A 164 -60.10 -22.85 49.07
N ARG A 165 -59.25 -23.56 49.82
CA ARG A 165 -59.71 -24.62 50.74
C ARG A 165 -60.57 -24.05 51.87
N SER A 166 -60.18 -22.91 52.44
CA SER A 166 -60.96 -22.20 53.46
C SER A 166 -62.33 -21.75 52.92
N SER A 167 -62.38 -21.17 51.72
CA SER A 167 -63.63 -20.77 51.07
C SER A 167 -64.53 -21.96 50.79
N ARG A 168 -64.00 -23.10 50.30
CA ARG A 168 -64.79 -24.34 50.14
C ARG A 168 -65.38 -24.80 51.46
N ASN A 169 -64.60 -24.82 52.54
CA ASN A 169 -65.10 -25.20 53.86
C ASN A 169 -66.21 -24.25 54.35
N LYS A 170 -66.10 -22.94 54.10
CA LYS A 170 -67.17 -21.98 54.42
C LYS A 170 -68.43 -22.24 53.60
N ILE A 171 -68.30 -22.53 52.30
CA ILE A 171 -69.43 -22.90 51.44
C ILE A 171 -70.14 -24.14 51.99
N PHE A 172 -69.39 -25.21 52.32
CA PHE A 172 -69.97 -26.41 52.92
C PHE A 172 -70.64 -26.14 54.27
N TYR A 173 -70.04 -25.28 55.11
CA TYR A 173 -70.64 -24.86 56.37
C TYR A 173 -71.97 -24.14 56.15
N TYR A 174 -72.03 -23.17 55.22
CA TYR A 174 -73.26 -22.45 54.92
C TYR A 174 -74.32 -23.35 54.29
N GLN A 175 -73.95 -24.26 53.39
CA GLN A 175 -74.88 -25.27 52.83
C GLN A 175 -75.49 -26.13 53.94
N LYS A 176 -74.67 -26.59 54.90
CA LYS A 176 -75.15 -27.36 56.05
C LYS A 176 -76.07 -26.53 56.96
N GLN A 177 -75.78 -25.25 57.16
CA GLN A 177 -76.63 -24.36 57.97
C GLN A 177 -77.96 -24.07 57.28
N ILE A 178 -78.00 -23.93 55.96
CA ILE A 178 -79.26 -23.78 55.20
C ILE A 178 -80.15 -25.01 55.40
N LEU A 179 -79.61 -26.22 55.30
CA LEU A 179 -80.37 -27.45 55.54
C LEU A 179 -80.93 -27.52 56.97
N LYS A 180 -80.14 -27.13 57.98
CA LYS A 180 -80.62 -27.05 59.36
C LYS A 180 -81.75 -26.04 59.54
N LEU A 181 -81.61 -24.85 58.94
CA LEU A 181 -82.67 -23.85 58.98
C LEU A 181 -83.93 -24.38 58.28
N GLU A 182 -83.80 -25.10 57.18
CA GLU A 182 -84.93 -25.70 56.49
C GLU A 182 -85.69 -26.72 57.35
N ASP A 183 -84.96 -27.55 58.11
CA ASP A 183 -85.52 -28.45 59.12
C ASP A 183 -86.20 -27.70 60.27
N GLU A 184 -85.60 -26.60 60.75
CA GLU A 184 -86.17 -25.75 61.81
C GLU A 184 -87.43 -25.00 61.34
N PHE A 185 -87.50 -24.60 60.07
CA PHE A 185 -88.67 -23.93 59.49
C PHE A 185 -89.82 -24.88 59.12
N ALA A 186 -89.57 -26.19 58.99
CA ALA A 186 -90.60 -27.18 58.71
C ALA A 186 -91.76 -27.18 59.73
N PRO A 187 -91.53 -27.26 61.06
CA PRO A 187 -92.61 -27.19 62.04
C PRO A 187 -93.32 -25.83 62.07
N ILE A 188 -92.62 -24.73 61.77
CA ILE A 188 -93.22 -23.40 61.68
C ILE A 188 -94.19 -23.34 60.49
N ARG A 189 -93.82 -23.88 59.32
CA ARG A 189 -94.73 -23.98 58.16
C ARG A 189 -95.99 -24.80 58.48
N VAL A 190 -95.82 -25.91 59.19
CA VAL A 190 -96.95 -26.73 59.65
C VAL A 190 -97.84 -25.96 60.62
N GLN A 191 -97.26 -25.23 61.59
CA GLN A 191 -98.01 -24.38 62.50
C GLN A 191 -98.76 -23.25 61.79
N VAL A 192 -98.15 -22.60 60.79
CA VAL A 192 -98.81 -21.58 59.96
C VAL A 192 -99.99 -22.19 59.21
N HIS A 193 -99.83 -23.38 58.61
CA HIS A 193 -100.95 -24.08 57.97
C HIS A 193 -102.07 -24.42 58.95
N LEU A 194 -101.75 -24.94 60.13
CA LEU A 194 -102.74 -25.24 61.19
C LEU A 194 -103.48 -23.99 61.66
N LEU A 195 -102.77 -22.88 61.88
CA LEU A 195 -103.36 -21.60 62.26
C LEU A 195 -104.22 -21.03 61.15
N GLN A 196 -103.79 -21.12 59.88
CA GLN A 196 -104.56 -20.69 58.74
C GLN A 196 -105.85 -21.50 58.60
N SER A 197 -105.79 -22.83 58.73
CA SER A 197 -106.98 -23.69 58.76
C SER A 197 -107.90 -23.36 59.93
N LYS A 198 -107.35 -22.99 61.10
CA LYS A 198 -108.14 -22.57 62.25
C LYS A 198 -108.81 -21.20 62.03
N ILE A 199 -108.10 -20.26 61.40
CA ILE A 199 -108.66 -18.97 60.99
C ILE A 199 -109.76 -19.17 59.95
N ASP A 200 -109.57 -20.05 58.98
CA ASP A 200 -110.56 -20.33 57.95
C ASP A 200 -111.79 -21.04 58.55
N TYR A 201 -111.60 -21.93 59.52
CA TYR A 201 -112.67 -22.54 60.33
C TYR A 201 -113.46 -21.51 61.17
N GLU A 202 -112.77 -20.55 61.78
CA GLU A 202 -113.40 -19.44 62.54
C GLU A 202 -114.10 -18.44 61.60
N LYS A 203 -113.61 -18.25 60.37
CA LYS A 203 -114.28 -17.45 59.34
C LYS A 203 -115.54 -18.13 58.79
N GLU A 204 -115.57 -19.45 58.71
CA GLU A 204 -116.76 -20.23 58.34
C GLU A 204 -117.81 -20.25 59.47
N ASN A 205 -117.38 -20.22 60.73
CA ASN A 205 -118.26 -20.11 61.90
C ASN A 205 -118.36 -18.67 62.39
N LYS A 206 -119.05 -17.82 61.63
CA LYS A 206 -119.37 -16.45 62.06
C LYS A 206 -120.29 -16.47 63.28
N VAL A 207 -119.70 -16.22 64.46
CA VAL A 207 -120.41 -15.57 65.57
C VAL A 207 -120.25 -14.07 65.36
N GLU A 208 -121.34 -13.41 64.98
CA GLU A 208 -121.49 -11.95 65.01
C GLU A 208 -121.13 -11.45 66.40
N ASN A 209 -120.22 -10.48 66.49
CA ASN A 209 -120.14 -9.60 67.64
C ASN A 209 -119.63 -8.22 67.22
N ASP A 210 -120.56 -7.27 67.33
CA ASP A 210 -120.41 -5.88 67.73
C ASP A 210 -119.41 -4.99 66.97
N GLU A 211 -119.97 -4.22 66.05
CA GLU A 211 -119.35 -3.04 65.47
C GLU A 211 -119.01 -2.00 66.55
N LEU A 212 -117.71 -1.70 66.69
CA LEU A 212 -117.24 -0.52 67.43
C LEU A 212 -117.79 0.77 66.77
N PRO A 213 -118.16 1.79 67.55
CA PRO A 213 -118.72 3.04 67.02
C PRO A 213 -117.79 3.68 65.97
N ILE A 214 -118.37 4.07 64.82
CA ILE A 214 -117.69 4.57 63.61
C ILE A 214 -116.65 5.68 63.90
N LYS A 215 -116.88 6.50 64.92
CA LYS A 215 -116.00 7.61 65.31
C LYS A 215 -114.68 7.16 65.94
N THR A 216 -114.71 6.12 66.79
CA THR A 216 -113.53 5.50 67.39
C THR A 216 -112.77 4.68 66.34
N GLN A 217 -113.48 4.05 65.41
CA GLN A 217 -112.91 3.30 64.29
C GLN A 217 -112.13 4.22 63.33
N LEU A 218 -112.68 5.38 62.97
CA LEU A 218 -112.00 6.39 62.13
C LEU A 218 -110.78 7.01 62.82
N SER A 219 -110.85 7.23 64.13
CA SER A 219 -109.72 7.77 64.90
C SER A 219 -108.58 6.74 65.08
N LEU A 220 -108.91 5.47 65.30
CA LEU A 220 -107.93 4.39 65.28
C LEU A 220 -107.34 4.19 63.88
N GLN A 221 -108.16 4.25 62.83
CA GLN A 221 -107.69 4.11 61.46
C GLN A 221 -106.76 5.26 61.04
N SER A 222 -107.03 6.50 61.47
CA SER A 222 -106.14 7.63 61.22
C SER A 222 -104.84 7.56 62.04
N ALA A 223 -104.90 7.12 63.30
CA ALA A 223 -103.72 6.86 64.13
C ALA A 223 -102.84 5.75 63.57
N VAL A 224 -103.44 4.64 63.12
CA VAL A 224 -102.74 3.52 62.47
C VAL A 224 -102.13 3.97 61.14
N LYS A 225 -102.84 4.76 60.32
CA LYS A 225 -102.29 5.35 59.09
C LYS A 225 -101.11 6.28 59.39
N ALA A 226 -101.19 7.11 60.43
CA ALA A 226 -100.10 8.00 60.84
C ALA A 226 -98.87 7.22 61.35
N GLN A 227 -99.08 6.17 62.14
CA GLN A 227 -98.01 5.27 62.58
C GLN A 227 -97.39 4.51 61.40
N HIS A 228 -98.21 4.03 60.45
CA HIS A 228 -97.73 3.37 59.24
C HIS A 228 -96.87 4.31 58.40
N LEU A 229 -97.34 5.54 58.18
CA LEU A 229 -96.58 6.58 57.47
C LEU A 229 -95.26 6.92 58.18
N SER A 230 -95.26 6.96 59.51
CA SER A 230 -94.05 7.17 60.32
C SER A 230 -93.05 6.01 60.17
N ILE A 231 -93.53 4.76 60.18
CA ILE A 231 -92.71 3.56 59.97
C ILE A 231 -92.14 3.55 58.54
N GLU A 232 -92.93 3.87 57.52
CA GLU A 232 -92.44 3.98 56.14
C GLU A 232 -91.42 5.10 55.96
N LYS A 233 -91.61 6.24 56.62
CA LYS A 233 -90.64 7.34 56.64
C LYS A 233 -89.32 6.90 57.29
N MET A 234 -89.37 6.17 58.40
CA MET A 234 -88.17 5.61 59.05
C MET A 234 -87.46 4.58 58.17
N LYS A 235 -88.21 3.68 57.51
CA LYS A 235 -87.64 2.69 56.58
C LYS A 235 -86.97 3.38 55.37
N SER A 236 -87.65 4.36 54.79
CA SER A 236 -87.12 5.17 53.68
C SER A 236 -85.86 5.93 54.11
N GLN A 237 -85.86 6.53 55.31
CA GLN A 237 -84.69 7.23 55.83
C GLN A 237 -83.50 6.29 56.04
N LYS A 238 -83.74 5.07 56.55
CA LYS A 238 -82.70 4.06 56.69
C LYS A 238 -82.09 3.67 55.34
N HIS A 239 -82.91 3.45 54.32
CA HIS A 239 -82.40 3.19 52.96
C HIS A 239 -81.66 4.38 52.35
N ILE A 240 -82.12 5.62 52.58
CA ILE A 240 -81.38 6.82 52.15
C ILE A 240 -79.99 6.86 52.80
N ASN A 241 -79.90 6.57 54.10
CA ASN A 241 -78.62 6.55 54.80
C ASN A 241 -77.70 5.43 54.28
N GLU A 242 -78.23 4.23 54.03
CA GLU A 242 -77.49 3.11 53.43
C GLU A 242 -76.98 3.45 52.02
N MET A 243 -77.81 4.10 51.19
CA MET A 243 -77.42 4.57 49.86
C MET A 243 -76.33 5.64 49.92
N ASN A 244 -76.44 6.59 50.86
CA ASN A 244 -75.43 7.62 51.05
C ASN A 244 -74.09 7.04 51.49
N GLN A 245 -74.10 6.04 52.37
CA GLN A 245 -72.88 5.33 52.76
C GLN A 245 -72.25 4.62 51.57
N ARG A 246 -73.04 3.89 50.77
CA ARG A 246 -72.53 3.25 49.54
C ARG A 246 -71.97 4.27 48.54
N LEU A 247 -72.61 5.43 48.39
CA LEU A 247 -72.11 6.52 47.54
C LEU A 247 -70.77 7.06 48.03
N TYR A 248 -70.59 7.15 49.35
CA TYR A 248 -69.32 7.53 49.94
C TYR A 248 -68.24 6.49 49.66
N ASP A 249 -68.54 5.20 49.89
CA ASP A 249 -67.61 4.10 49.65
C ASP A 249 -67.19 4.03 48.17
N ILE A 250 -68.14 4.18 47.24
CA ILE A 250 -67.87 4.25 45.79
C ILE A 250 -66.97 5.43 45.42
N LYS A 251 -67.17 6.61 46.04
CA LYS A 251 -66.29 7.78 45.81
C LYS A 251 -64.88 7.52 46.30
N MET A 252 -64.72 6.86 47.45
CA MET A 252 -63.42 6.49 48.00
C MET A 252 -62.72 5.46 47.11
N GLU A 253 -63.42 4.42 46.66
CA GLU A 253 -62.89 3.43 45.71
C GLU A 253 -62.45 4.07 44.39
N LYS A 254 -63.26 5.00 43.85
CA LYS A 254 -62.89 5.77 42.65
C LYS A 254 -61.58 6.54 42.87
N HIS A 255 -61.41 7.19 44.02
CA HIS A 255 -60.21 7.95 44.34
C HIS A 255 -58.98 7.04 44.45
N ASP A 256 -59.11 5.89 45.08
CA ASP A 256 -58.04 4.90 45.20
C ASP A 256 -57.66 4.28 43.85
N LEU A 257 -58.64 4.02 42.99
CA LEU A 257 -58.40 3.58 41.61
C LEU A 257 -57.68 4.66 40.80
N MET A 258 -58.07 5.94 40.92
CA MET A 258 -57.36 7.04 40.25
C MET A 258 -55.92 7.17 40.73
N LYS A 259 -55.67 7.04 42.05
CA LYS A 259 -54.32 7.04 42.61
C LYS A 259 -53.44 5.90 42.09
N LYS A 260 -54.02 4.73 41.82
CA LYS A 260 -53.31 3.58 41.24
C LYS A 260 -53.10 3.70 39.74
N LEU A 261 -54.02 4.32 39.02
CA LEU A 261 -53.95 4.45 37.56
C LEU A 261 -52.88 5.45 37.10
N ALA A 262 -52.74 6.57 37.82
CA ALA A 262 -51.78 7.62 37.48
C ALA A 262 -50.31 7.13 37.35
N PRO A 263 -49.74 6.37 38.30
CA PRO A 263 -48.37 5.87 38.18
C PRO A 263 -48.21 4.79 37.11
N LEU A 264 -49.26 4.00 36.83
CA LEU A 264 -49.23 3.00 35.75
C LEU A 264 -49.13 3.67 34.38
N GLN A 265 -49.92 4.72 34.14
CA GLN A 265 -49.85 5.50 32.89
C GLN A 265 -48.51 6.22 32.73
N ALA A 266 -47.91 6.71 33.81
CA ALA A 266 -46.58 7.31 33.77
C ALA A 266 -45.50 6.27 33.43
N SER A 267 -45.53 5.10 34.10
CA SER A 267 -44.57 4.01 33.85
C SER A 267 -44.66 3.47 32.43
N GLU A 268 -45.85 3.35 31.86
CA GLU A 268 -46.04 2.92 30.48
C GLU A 268 -45.47 3.92 29.48
N LYS A 269 -45.71 5.23 29.71
CA LYS A 269 -45.12 6.30 28.90
C LYS A 269 -43.59 6.31 28.99
N ASP A 270 -43.01 6.11 30.16
CA ASP A 270 -41.56 6.05 30.35
C ASP A 270 -40.93 4.84 29.64
N LYS A 271 -41.60 3.68 29.67
CA LYS A 271 -41.16 2.48 28.93
C LYS A 271 -41.21 2.69 27.42
N ILE A 272 -42.27 3.33 26.91
CA ILE A 272 -42.38 3.68 25.50
C ILE A 272 -41.27 4.65 25.12
N LEU A 273 -41.02 5.68 25.94
CA LEU A 273 -39.96 6.66 25.71
C LEU A 273 -38.57 5.99 25.67
N GLN A 274 -38.27 5.11 26.63
CA GLN A 274 -37.02 4.35 26.64
C GLN A 274 -36.86 3.48 25.37
N THR A 275 -37.93 2.82 24.94
CA THR A 275 -37.92 2.02 23.71
C THR A 275 -37.63 2.88 22.47
N ILE A 276 -38.22 4.07 22.38
CA ILE A 276 -37.98 5.01 21.28
C ILE A 276 -36.52 5.50 21.30
N ILE A 277 -36.00 5.86 22.47
CA ILE A 277 -34.61 6.31 22.62
C ILE A 277 -33.63 5.20 22.18
N GLU A 278 -33.89 3.97 22.59
CA GLU A 278 -33.05 2.84 22.23
C GLU A 278 -33.10 2.54 20.72
N GLN A 279 -34.26 2.66 20.09
CA GLN A 279 -34.38 2.58 18.63
C GLN A 279 -33.61 3.69 17.93
N ILE A 280 -33.69 4.94 18.39
CA ILE A 280 -32.92 6.06 17.83
C ILE A 280 -31.41 5.77 17.90
N ASN A 281 -30.93 5.31 19.05
CA ASN A 281 -29.51 4.96 19.23
C ASN A 281 -29.08 3.85 18.27
N GLN A 282 -29.91 2.82 18.07
CA GLN A 282 -29.63 1.75 17.11
C GLN A 282 -29.57 2.27 15.67
N TYR A 283 -30.45 3.20 15.29
CA TYR A 283 -30.42 3.83 13.97
C TYR A 283 -29.20 4.73 13.76
N GLU A 284 -28.81 5.51 14.76
CA GLU A 284 -27.60 6.34 14.72
C GLU A 284 -26.35 5.46 14.58
N GLU A 285 -26.26 4.38 15.35
CA GLU A 285 -25.15 3.43 15.26
C GLU A 285 -25.10 2.74 13.88
N ALA A 286 -26.24 2.29 13.35
CA ALA A 286 -26.33 1.71 12.02
C ALA A 286 -25.92 2.71 10.92
N SER A 287 -26.33 3.97 11.05
CA SER A 287 -25.94 5.05 10.14
C SER A 287 -24.43 5.29 10.18
N GLN A 288 -23.84 5.33 11.37
CA GLN A 288 -22.40 5.50 11.54
C GLN A 288 -21.61 4.31 10.96
N ARG A 289 -22.06 3.07 11.19
CA ARG A 289 -21.45 1.87 10.59
C ARG A 289 -21.49 1.93 9.06
N ARG A 290 -22.61 2.38 8.48
CA ARG A 290 -22.74 2.56 7.03
C ARG A 290 -21.78 3.62 6.49
N LYS A 291 -21.62 4.73 7.20
CA LYS A 291 -20.65 5.78 6.84
C LYS A 291 -19.22 5.24 6.86
N ASN A 292 -18.81 4.59 7.95
CA ASN A 292 -17.49 3.99 8.07
C ASN A 292 -17.22 2.95 6.97
N PHE A 293 -18.21 2.16 6.59
CA PHE A 293 -18.09 1.22 5.47
C PHE A 293 -17.84 1.94 4.13
N MET A 294 -18.54 3.03 3.85
CA MET A 294 -18.31 3.84 2.64
C MET A 294 -16.94 4.51 2.64
N ASP A 295 -16.50 5.04 3.78
CA ASP A 295 -15.19 5.66 3.93
C ASP A 295 -14.06 4.63 3.72
N ASN A 296 -14.18 3.44 4.32
CA ASN A 296 -13.25 2.33 4.12
C ASN A 296 -13.22 1.84 2.67
N ARG A 297 -14.37 1.77 2.00
CA ARG A 297 -14.44 1.41 0.58
C ARG A 297 -13.73 2.46 -0.27
N THR A 298 -13.90 3.74 0.04
CA THR A 298 -13.24 4.84 -0.68
C THR A 298 -11.73 4.81 -0.46
N MET A 299 -11.27 4.59 0.79
CA MET A 299 -9.84 4.38 1.07
C MET A 299 -9.28 3.18 0.32
N SER A 300 -9.97 2.03 0.32
CA SER A 300 -9.51 0.84 -0.40
C SER A 300 -9.40 1.07 -1.91
N VAL A 301 -10.32 1.84 -2.51
CA VAL A 301 -10.25 2.21 -3.93
C VAL A 301 -9.08 3.16 -4.16
N ASN A 302 -8.87 4.16 -3.31
CA ASN A 302 -7.75 5.09 -3.42
C ASN A 302 -6.40 4.41 -3.26
N ASP A 303 -6.29 3.42 -2.37
CA ASP A 303 -5.09 2.60 -2.19
C ASP A 303 -4.81 1.75 -3.43
N ALA A 304 -5.86 1.17 -4.04
CA ALA A 304 -5.73 0.42 -5.29
C ALA A 304 -5.25 1.33 -6.45
N ILE A 305 -5.86 2.51 -6.59
CA ILE A 305 -5.45 3.52 -7.59
C ILE A 305 -4.00 3.96 -7.35
N SER A 306 -3.62 4.20 -6.09
CA SER A 306 -2.25 4.61 -5.73
C SER A 306 -1.22 3.55 -6.11
N LYS A 307 -1.51 2.27 -5.82
CA LYS A 307 -0.65 1.15 -6.22
C LYS A 307 -0.58 0.98 -7.74
N GLU A 308 -1.69 1.16 -8.45
CA GLU A 308 -1.70 1.12 -9.91
C GLU A 308 -0.83 2.24 -10.52
N LEU A 309 -0.90 3.44 -9.96
CA LEU A 309 -0.05 4.56 -10.36
C LEU A 309 1.42 4.32 -10.07
N GLU A 310 1.78 3.76 -8.91
CA GLU A 310 3.16 3.37 -8.59
C GLU A 310 3.70 2.36 -9.60
N ILE A 311 2.94 1.31 -9.90
CA ILE A 311 3.31 0.30 -10.92
C ILE A 311 3.50 0.97 -12.27
N LYS A 312 2.63 1.91 -12.66
CA LYS A 312 2.72 2.61 -13.94
C LYS A 312 3.97 3.49 -14.03
N ILE A 313 4.30 4.21 -12.97
CA ILE A 313 5.54 5.00 -12.87
C ILE A 313 6.76 4.08 -12.97
N GLU A 314 6.73 2.91 -12.33
CA GLU A 314 7.84 1.95 -12.39
C GLU A 314 8.00 1.35 -13.79
N ILE A 315 6.90 1.05 -14.50
CA ILE A 315 6.93 0.64 -15.90
C ILE A 315 7.53 1.75 -16.79
N ASP A 316 7.13 3.01 -16.59
CA ASP A 316 7.65 4.14 -17.35
C ASP A 316 9.16 4.34 -17.10
N ASN A 317 9.61 4.18 -15.85
CA ASN A 317 11.05 4.22 -15.51
C ASN A 317 11.83 3.08 -16.20
N ILE A 318 11.32 1.85 -16.14
CA ILE A 318 11.94 0.70 -16.83
C ILE A 318 12.03 0.95 -18.35
N ASN A 319 10.99 1.54 -18.95
CA ASN A 319 10.99 1.90 -20.36
C ASN A 319 12.02 2.99 -20.67
N SER A 320 12.19 3.98 -19.79
CA SER A 320 13.24 5.00 -19.91
C SER A 320 14.64 4.39 -19.85
N GLU A 321 14.91 3.54 -18.86
CA GLU A 321 16.19 2.84 -18.73
C GLU A 321 16.48 1.96 -19.96
N LYS A 322 15.46 1.25 -20.47
CA LYS A 322 15.58 0.46 -21.71
C LYS A 322 15.96 1.33 -22.90
N ASN A 323 15.39 2.53 -23.01
CA ASN A 323 15.73 3.47 -24.07
C ASN A 323 17.17 3.98 -23.94
N GLU A 324 17.62 4.29 -22.72
CA GLU A 324 19.02 4.67 -22.46
C GLU A 324 20.00 3.54 -22.82
N ILE A 325 19.70 2.29 -22.43
CA ILE A 325 20.52 1.12 -22.78
C ILE A 325 20.60 0.94 -24.30
N ASN A 326 19.47 1.12 -25.01
CA ASN A 326 19.46 1.07 -26.47
C ASN A 326 20.31 2.18 -27.09
N GLN A 327 20.28 3.39 -26.53
CA GLN A 327 21.12 4.48 -27.01
C GLN A 327 22.60 4.18 -26.78
N GLN A 328 22.97 3.71 -25.58
CA GLN A 328 24.34 3.28 -25.27
C GLN A 328 24.82 2.18 -26.23
N LYS A 329 23.95 1.22 -26.57
CA LYS A 329 24.27 0.18 -27.56
C LYS A 329 24.58 0.78 -28.93
N ILE A 330 23.77 1.72 -29.41
CA ILE A 330 24.00 2.41 -30.70
C ILE A 330 25.32 3.18 -30.67
N ASP A 331 25.60 3.92 -29.60
CA ASP A 331 26.82 4.69 -29.45
C ASP A 331 28.06 3.78 -29.42
N THR A 332 27.98 2.65 -28.71
CA THR A 332 29.05 1.66 -28.65
C THR A 332 29.30 1.01 -30.02
N GLN A 333 28.24 0.72 -30.78
CA GLN A 333 28.36 0.21 -32.16
C GLN A 333 29.04 1.23 -33.07
N LYS A 334 28.72 2.51 -32.93
CA LYS A 334 29.35 3.60 -33.70
C LYS A 334 30.84 3.73 -33.37
N ILE A 335 31.20 3.74 -32.08
CA ILE A 335 32.60 3.77 -31.64
C ILE A 335 33.37 2.55 -32.19
N LEU A 336 32.76 1.37 -32.17
CA LEU A 336 33.38 0.15 -32.65
C LEU A 336 33.61 0.19 -34.18
N ALA A 337 32.65 0.74 -34.93
CA ALA A 337 32.80 0.97 -36.37
C ALA A 337 33.91 1.98 -36.69
N GLU A 338 33.99 3.09 -35.94
CA GLU A 338 35.07 4.08 -36.06
C GLU A 338 36.44 3.46 -35.78
N LYS A 339 36.56 2.68 -34.69
CA LYS A 339 37.81 1.97 -34.35
C LYS A 339 38.19 0.94 -35.39
N LYS A 340 37.23 0.22 -35.98
CA LYS A 340 37.50 -0.73 -37.07
C LYS A 340 38.01 -0.01 -38.33
N SER A 341 37.48 1.17 -38.64
CA SER A 341 37.98 2.02 -39.73
C SER A 341 39.39 2.54 -39.47
N GLU A 342 39.68 3.03 -38.26
CA GLU A 342 41.04 3.42 -37.86
C GLU A 342 42.03 2.26 -37.97
N LEU A 343 41.64 1.06 -37.54
CA LEU A 343 42.48 -0.14 -37.60
C LEU A 343 42.79 -0.51 -39.06
N ASN A 344 41.79 -0.45 -39.94
CA ASN A 344 41.99 -0.64 -41.39
C ASN A 344 42.93 0.42 -41.99
N ASN A 345 42.78 1.69 -41.62
CA ASN A 345 43.68 2.76 -42.07
C ASN A 345 45.12 2.53 -41.58
N LEU A 346 45.30 2.16 -40.32
CA LEU A 346 46.62 1.83 -39.76
C LEU A 346 47.24 0.60 -40.44
N GLN A 347 46.44 -0.43 -40.74
CA GLN A 347 46.88 -1.57 -41.54
C GLN A 347 47.32 -1.16 -42.94
N GLN A 348 46.58 -0.27 -43.61
CA GLN A 348 46.98 0.28 -44.90
C GLN A 348 48.30 1.06 -44.82
N ILE A 349 48.49 1.88 -43.78
CA ILE A 349 49.73 2.64 -43.56
C ILE A 349 50.91 1.70 -43.30
N LEU A 350 50.73 0.62 -42.54
CA LEU A 350 51.76 -0.40 -42.31
C LEU A 350 52.12 -1.14 -43.61
N MET A 351 51.13 -1.43 -44.46
CA MET A 351 51.33 -2.07 -45.77
C MET A 351 52.11 -1.16 -46.73
N THR A 352 51.88 0.16 -46.70
CA THR A 352 52.61 1.12 -47.53
C THR A 352 53.96 1.52 -46.97
N SER A 353 54.15 1.56 -45.64
CA SER A 353 55.44 1.89 -45.02
C SER A 353 56.51 0.84 -45.23
N ASN A 354 56.12 -0.44 -45.42
CA ASN A 354 57.05 -1.51 -45.78
C ASN A 354 57.46 -1.49 -47.27
N TYR A 355 56.87 -0.63 -48.10
CA TYR A 355 57.12 -0.60 -49.54
C TYR A 355 58.15 0.44 -49.99
N GLU A 356 58.54 1.40 -49.13
CA GLU A 356 59.49 2.47 -49.52
C GLU A 356 60.96 2.20 -49.15
N ASP A 357 61.27 1.31 -48.20
CA ASP A 357 62.66 1.08 -47.73
C ASP A 357 63.32 -0.23 -48.23
N SER A 358 62.63 -1.08 -49.01
CA SER A 358 63.17 -2.40 -49.43
C SER A 358 63.58 -2.51 -50.91
N ASN A 359 63.56 -1.42 -51.68
CA ASN A 359 63.74 -1.44 -53.14
C ASN A 359 65.20 -1.44 -53.64
N LYS A 360 66.11 -2.11 -52.93
CA LYS A 360 67.51 -2.32 -53.38
C LYS A 360 68.01 -3.73 -53.01
N ASP A 361 67.52 -4.75 -53.70
CA ASP A 361 68.16 -6.07 -53.68
C ASP A 361 68.31 -6.63 -55.12
N PRO A 362 69.53 -6.67 -55.68
CA PRO A 362 69.81 -7.11 -57.06
C PRO A 362 69.36 -8.53 -57.39
N LEU A 363 69.07 -9.35 -56.37
CA LEU A 363 68.65 -10.74 -56.53
C LEU A 363 67.22 -10.86 -57.07
N ASN A 364 66.34 -9.92 -56.72
CA ASN A 364 64.94 -9.92 -57.16
C ASN A 364 64.80 -9.55 -58.65
N GLU A 365 65.73 -8.77 -59.20
CA GLU A 365 65.72 -8.36 -60.61
C GLU A 365 66.04 -9.54 -61.55
N LEU A 366 66.95 -10.42 -61.13
CA LEU A 366 67.29 -11.64 -61.87
C LEU A 366 66.15 -12.67 -61.84
N ILE A 367 65.46 -12.80 -60.69
CA ILE A 367 64.30 -13.68 -60.52
C ILE A 367 63.12 -13.16 -61.37
N ALA A 368 62.93 -11.85 -61.47
CA ALA A 368 61.89 -11.24 -62.30
C ALA A 368 62.12 -11.49 -63.80
N GLN A 369 63.35 -11.42 -64.30
CA GLN A 369 63.66 -11.71 -65.71
C GLN A 369 63.40 -13.18 -66.09
N ILE A 370 63.74 -14.12 -65.21
CA ILE A 370 63.49 -15.56 -65.43
C ILE A 370 61.98 -15.87 -65.38
N ARG A 371 61.22 -15.18 -64.52
CA ARG A 371 59.75 -15.34 -64.46
C ARG A 371 59.07 -14.81 -65.71
N ASN A 372 59.43 -13.62 -66.19
CA ASN A 372 58.83 -13.03 -67.39
C ASN A 372 59.02 -13.89 -68.64
N LEU A 373 60.20 -14.50 -68.82
CA LEU A 373 60.46 -15.40 -69.96
C LEU A 373 59.59 -16.68 -69.91
N ARG A 374 59.25 -17.17 -68.72
CA ARG A 374 58.38 -18.34 -68.51
C ARG A 374 56.89 -18.03 -68.55
N GLU A 375 56.51 -16.76 -68.43
CA GLU A 375 55.13 -16.28 -68.47
C GLU A 375 54.71 -15.98 -69.91
N GLU A 376 55.64 -15.49 -70.73
CA GLU A 376 55.45 -15.27 -72.17
C GLU A 376 55.20 -16.59 -72.92
N GLU A 377 55.92 -17.65 -72.55
CA GLU A 377 55.75 -19.01 -73.08
C GLU A 377 54.36 -19.60 -72.76
N ARG A 378 53.82 -19.28 -71.58
CA ARG A 378 52.51 -19.76 -71.12
C ARG A 378 51.34 -19.00 -71.74
N ARG A 379 51.51 -17.75 -72.15
CA ARG A 379 50.44 -16.92 -72.75
C ARG A 379 50.07 -17.30 -74.19
N ILE A 380 50.93 -18.03 -74.91
CA ILE A 380 50.70 -18.41 -76.32
C ILE A 380 49.76 -19.63 -76.44
N ALA A 381 49.66 -20.48 -75.41
CA ALA A 381 49.04 -21.80 -75.57
C ALA A 381 47.51 -21.88 -75.35
N GLN A 382 46.83 -20.89 -74.74
CA GLN A 382 45.49 -21.14 -74.18
C GLN A 382 44.47 -19.99 -74.30
N ILE A 383 44.22 -19.51 -75.52
CA ILE A 383 43.11 -18.57 -75.80
C ILE A 383 41.92 -19.32 -76.43
N LYS A 384 40.80 -19.52 -75.69
CA LYS A 384 39.38 -19.22 -76.07
C LYS A 384 38.33 -19.75 -75.04
N PRO A 385 37.06 -19.28 -75.06
CA PRO A 385 36.47 -18.52 -73.95
C PRO A 385 35.26 -19.16 -73.23
N LYS A 386 34.89 -18.54 -72.10
CA LYS A 386 33.83 -18.82 -71.12
C LYS A 386 32.43 -19.16 -71.68
N SER A 387 31.73 -20.06 -70.96
CA SER A 387 30.27 -20.03 -70.76
C SER A 387 29.94 -20.39 -69.31
N PHE A 388 29.10 -19.56 -68.67
CA PHE A 388 28.56 -19.73 -67.31
C PHE A 388 27.37 -20.69 -67.30
N ILE A 389 27.39 -21.69 -66.41
CA ILE A 389 26.21 -22.33 -65.80
C ILE A 389 26.63 -22.65 -64.34
N ILE A 390 25.83 -22.23 -63.35
CA ILE A 390 26.13 -22.36 -61.91
C ILE A 390 26.14 -23.85 -61.52
N ASP A 391 27.24 -24.29 -60.89
CA ASP A 391 27.55 -25.71 -60.66
C ASP A 391 27.47 -26.07 -59.16
N GLY A 392 26.94 -27.25 -58.85
CA GLY A 392 26.67 -27.71 -57.46
C GLY A 392 27.92 -27.91 -56.60
N GLU A 393 29.11 -27.84 -57.19
CA GLU A 393 30.40 -27.87 -56.50
C GLU A 393 30.72 -26.56 -55.77
N GLU A 394 30.19 -25.41 -56.18
CA GLU A 394 30.42 -24.13 -55.46
C GLU A 394 29.78 -24.17 -54.05
N LEU A 395 28.68 -24.91 -53.90
CA LEU A 395 28.03 -25.12 -52.61
C LEU A 395 28.83 -26.07 -51.71
N GLU A 396 29.43 -27.11 -52.29
CA GLU A 396 30.22 -28.09 -51.52
C GLU A 396 31.65 -27.57 -51.25
N ALA A 397 32.18 -26.68 -52.09
CA ALA A 397 33.43 -25.96 -51.86
C ALA A 397 33.30 -24.97 -50.69
N VAL A 398 32.20 -24.20 -50.63
CA VAL A 398 31.92 -23.32 -49.46
C VAL A 398 31.79 -24.13 -48.18
N ARG A 399 31.19 -25.32 -48.26
CA ARG A 399 31.04 -26.22 -47.12
C ARG A 399 32.40 -26.78 -46.66
N LEU A 400 33.27 -27.18 -47.59
CA LEU A 400 34.63 -27.64 -47.30
C LEU A 400 35.52 -26.51 -46.75
N GLU A 401 35.33 -25.29 -47.25
CA GLU A 401 36.07 -24.08 -46.84
C GLU A 401 35.71 -23.67 -45.41
N CYS A 402 34.43 -23.77 -45.01
CA CYS A 402 34.02 -23.59 -43.61
C CYS A 402 34.58 -24.69 -42.69
N GLU A 403 34.68 -25.93 -43.17
CA GLU A 403 35.24 -27.04 -42.39
C GLU A 403 36.76 -26.93 -42.24
N GLN A 404 37.46 -26.40 -43.25
CA GLN A 404 38.89 -26.06 -43.18
C GLN A 404 39.15 -24.86 -42.25
N GLU A 405 38.34 -23.80 -42.33
CA GLU A 405 38.46 -22.66 -41.41
C GLU A 405 38.25 -23.06 -39.94
N TYR A 406 37.31 -23.97 -39.68
CA TYR A 406 37.09 -24.51 -38.33
C TYR A 406 38.30 -25.29 -37.80
N ASN A 407 38.91 -26.11 -38.66
CA ASN A 407 40.09 -26.90 -38.30
C ASN A 407 41.35 -26.03 -38.12
N ASP A 408 41.51 -24.98 -38.94
CA ASP A 408 42.60 -24.02 -38.81
C ASP A 408 42.47 -23.17 -37.54
N LEU A 409 41.25 -22.78 -37.17
CA LEU A 409 40.96 -22.12 -35.90
C LEU A 409 41.28 -23.01 -34.70
N GLN A 410 40.94 -24.30 -34.75
CA GLN A 410 41.32 -25.25 -33.70
C GLN A 410 42.85 -25.38 -33.57
N LEU A 411 43.57 -25.47 -34.70
CA LEU A 411 45.02 -25.57 -34.71
C LEU A 411 45.69 -24.29 -34.17
N GLN A 412 45.10 -23.12 -34.44
CA GLN A 412 45.60 -21.83 -33.97
C GLN A 412 45.39 -21.66 -32.45
N VAL A 413 44.24 -22.08 -31.92
CA VAL A 413 43.97 -22.10 -30.48
C VAL A 413 44.96 -23.02 -29.74
N GLU A 414 45.31 -24.16 -30.33
CA GLU A 414 46.26 -25.08 -29.69
C GLU A 414 47.70 -24.53 -29.70
N LYS A 415 48.10 -23.83 -30.78
CA LYS A 415 49.39 -23.10 -30.82
C LYS A 415 49.46 -21.97 -29.78
N GLU A 416 48.36 -21.25 -29.54
CA GLU A 416 48.31 -20.20 -28.52
C GLU A 416 48.37 -20.75 -27.10
N LYS A 417 47.78 -21.93 -26.85
CA LYS A 417 47.92 -22.62 -25.57
C LYS A 417 49.35 -23.10 -25.32
N ASP A 418 50.01 -23.63 -26.35
CA ASP A 418 51.42 -24.05 -26.26
C ASP A 418 52.35 -22.85 -26.05
N PHE A 419 52.09 -21.72 -26.70
CA PHE A 419 52.82 -20.47 -26.46
C PHE A 419 52.65 -19.96 -25.02
N ASN A 420 51.42 -19.97 -24.50
CA ASN A 420 51.16 -19.59 -23.10
C ASN A 420 51.82 -20.54 -22.10
N ARG A 421 51.93 -21.84 -22.43
CA ARG A 421 52.67 -22.81 -21.62
C ARG A 421 54.17 -22.48 -21.58
N GLN A 422 54.77 -22.20 -22.74
CA GLN A 422 56.18 -21.81 -22.85
C GLN A 422 56.50 -20.49 -22.13
N MET A 423 55.63 -19.48 -22.25
CA MET A 423 55.76 -18.21 -21.53
C MET A 423 55.68 -18.38 -20.01
N ASN A 424 54.79 -19.22 -19.51
CA ASN A 424 54.70 -19.51 -18.08
C ASN A 424 55.95 -20.26 -17.56
N GLU A 425 56.49 -21.20 -18.34
CA GLU A 425 57.75 -21.88 -18.02
C GLU A 425 58.94 -20.90 -18.00
N GLU A 426 58.96 -19.90 -18.89
CA GLU A 426 59.99 -18.87 -18.94
C GLU A 426 59.87 -17.84 -17.80
N ILE A 427 58.65 -17.46 -17.41
CA ILE A 427 58.40 -16.64 -16.21
C ILE A 427 58.87 -17.36 -14.95
N ILE A 428 58.61 -18.66 -14.82
CA ILE A 428 59.08 -19.46 -13.68
C ILE A 428 60.63 -19.50 -13.65
N ARG A 429 61.30 -19.72 -14.79
CA ARG A 429 62.76 -19.68 -14.90
C ARG A 429 63.37 -18.31 -14.56
N LEU A 430 62.70 -17.22 -14.92
CA LEU A 430 63.14 -15.85 -14.60
C LEU A 430 62.94 -15.53 -13.12
N THR A 431 61.91 -16.10 -12.48
CA THR A 431 61.61 -15.89 -11.07
C THR A 431 62.59 -16.64 -10.15
N GLU A 432 63.10 -17.80 -10.58
CA GLU A 432 64.11 -18.60 -9.86
C GLU A 432 65.53 -18.02 -9.92
N ASN A 433 65.84 -17.16 -10.91
CA ASN A 433 67.18 -16.59 -11.12
C ASN A 433 67.40 -15.17 -10.55
N MET A 434 66.44 -14.63 -9.78
CA MET A 434 66.59 -13.31 -9.16
C MET A 434 67.39 -13.40 -7.85
N PRO A 435 68.56 -12.74 -7.72
CA PRO A 435 69.31 -12.73 -6.48
C PRO A 435 68.54 -11.96 -5.39
N LYS A 436 68.24 -12.63 -4.27
CA LYS A 436 67.72 -12.02 -3.05
C LYS A 436 68.70 -10.96 -2.55
N LYS A 437 68.38 -9.67 -2.77
CA LYS A 437 69.04 -8.55 -2.09
C LYS A 437 68.13 -8.01 -0.99
N GLU A 438 68.69 -7.97 0.21
CA GLU A 438 68.11 -7.40 1.42
C GLU A 438 67.72 -5.91 1.25
N PRO A 439 66.72 -5.42 2.01
CA PRO A 439 66.18 -4.09 1.84
C PRO A 439 67.07 -3.05 2.53
N LEU A 440 67.77 -2.23 1.73
CA LEU A 440 68.33 -0.97 2.20
C LEU A 440 67.17 0.01 2.45
N LYS A 441 66.88 0.28 3.73
CA LYS A 441 66.03 1.39 4.19
C LYS A 441 66.66 2.73 3.79
N TYR A 442 66.38 3.19 2.58
CA TYR A 442 66.44 4.61 2.27
C TYR A 442 65.05 5.20 2.54
N VAL A 443 64.96 6.05 3.57
CA VAL A 443 63.81 6.94 3.72
C VAL A 443 63.92 7.97 2.61
N ILE A 444 63.21 7.72 1.50
CA ILE A 444 63.04 8.67 0.42
C ILE A 444 62.20 9.82 1.01
N PRO A 445 62.72 11.06 1.09
CA PRO A 445 61.90 12.19 1.49
C PRO A 445 60.76 12.35 0.49
N ASP A 446 59.52 12.46 0.99
CA ASP A 446 58.33 12.49 0.16
C ASP A 446 58.43 13.62 -0.87
N THR A 447 58.52 13.24 -2.14
CA THR A 447 58.38 14.20 -3.24
C THR A 447 56.97 14.79 -3.23
N PRO A 448 56.75 16.01 -3.76
CA PRO A 448 55.41 16.61 -3.82
C PRO A 448 54.35 15.70 -4.46
N LYS A 449 54.74 14.86 -5.43
CA LYS A 449 53.89 13.83 -6.02
C LYS A 449 53.51 12.72 -5.02
N MET A 450 54.45 12.27 -4.19
CA MET A 450 54.18 11.28 -3.13
C MET A 450 53.26 11.83 -2.05
N ILE A 451 53.37 13.11 -1.68
CA ILE A 451 52.47 13.75 -0.71
C ILE A 451 51.03 13.79 -1.26
N ILE A 452 50.86 14.16 -2.53
CA ILE A 452 49.55 14.18 -3.19
C ILE A 452 48.97 12.76 -3.28
N LEU A 453 49.79 11.77 -3.63
CA LEU A 453 49.38 10.37 -3.70
C LEU A 453 48.97 9.83 -2.33
N LYS A 454 49.75 10.11 -1.26
CA LYS A 454 49.38 9.72 0.12
C LYS A 454 48.06 10.37 0.55
N LYS A 455 47.83 11.64 0.21
CA LYS A 455 46.58 12.33 0.50
C LYS A 455 45.39 11.71 -0.25
N ARG A 456 45.57 11.36 -1.53
CA ARG A 456 44.54 10.69 -2.33
C ARG A 456 44.25 9.27 -1.84
N ILE A 457 45.28 8.52 -1.45
CA ILE A 457 45.14 7.19 -0.82
C ILE A 457 44.36 7.31 0.49
N GLY A 458 44.69 8.27 1.36
CA GLY A 458 43.94 8.50 2.62
C GLY A 458 42.46 8.79 2.39
N VAL A 459 42.11 9.61 1.38
CA VAL A 459 40.70 9.86 1.00
C VAL A 459 40.02 8.58 0.52
N HIS A 460 40.71 7.74 -0.26
CA HIS A 460 40.16 6.46 -0.69
C HIS A 460 39.99 5.48 0.49
N GLU A 461 40.91 5.46 1.45
CA GLU A 461 40.81 4.63 2.66
C GLU A 461 39.63 5.06 3.55
N GLU A 462 39.40 6.37 3.73
CA GLU A 462 38.23 6.90 4.45
C GLU A 462 36.92 6.52 3.76
N ASN A 463 36.87 6.62 2.42
CA ASN A 463 35.71 6.20 1.63
C ASN A 463 35.46 4.69 1.73
N ILE A 464 36.51 3.86 1.72
CA ILE A 464 36.38 2.41 1.91
C ILE A 464 35.84 2.10 3.32
N GLN A 465 36.30 2.81 4.35
CA GLN A 465 35.79 2.62 5.71
C GLN A 465 34.31 3.05 5.86
N SER A 466 33.89 4.14 5.22
CA SER A 466 32.49 4.59 5.26
C SER A 466 31.55 3.62 4.53
N LEU A 467 32.01 3.06 3.40
CA LEU A 467 31.32 1.99 2.68
C LEU A 467 31.19 0.72 3.52
N LYS A 468 32.28 0.25 4.16
CA LYS A 468 32.24 -0.91 5.06
C LYS A 468 31.21 -0.74 6.19
N ARG A 469 31.22 0.41 6.87
CA ARG A 469 30.22 0.73 7.92
C ARG A 469 28.78 0.73 7.40
N THR A 470 28.58 1.14 6.14
CA THR A 470 27.25 1.15 5.51
C THR A 470 26.78 -0.26 5.18
N VAL A 471 27.68 -1.11 4.67
CA VAL A 471 27.41 -2.53 4.42
C VAL A 471 27.08 -3.26 5.72
N ASP A 472 27.85 -3.06 6.79
CA ASP A 472 27.61 -3.69 8.10
C ASP A 472 26.24 -3.31 8.68
N LYS A 473 25.84 -2.03 8.53
CA LYS A 473 24.50 -1.57 8.92
C LYS A 473 23.39 -2.25 8.11
N LYS A 474 23.58 -2.47 6.80
CA LYS A 474 22.62 -3.19 5.96
C LYS A 474 22.53 -4.66 6.36
N LEU A 475 23.67 -5.33 6.58
CA LEU A 475 23.71 -6.73 7.04
C LEU A 475 23.01 -6.91 8.39
N SER A 476 23.24 -6.00 9.35
CA SER A 476 22.54 -6.03 10.65
C SER A 476 21.02 -5.86 10.51
N LYS A 477 20.55 -5.00 9.59
CA LYS A 477 19.11 -4.85 9.31
C LYS A 477 18.51 -6.11 8.69
N ILE A 478 19.23 -6.78 7.79
CA ILE A 478 18.80 -8.04 7.18
C ILE A 478 18.71 -9.16 8.23
N ALA A 479 19.74 -9.31 9.07
CA ALA A 479 19.72 -10.29 10.16
C ALA A 479 18.52 -10.13 11.10
N LYS A 480 18.19 -8.88 11.49
CA LYS A 480 17.00 -8.59 12.31
C LYS A 480 15.68 -8.92 11.60
N LYS A 481 15.60 -8.78 10.28
CA LYS A 481 14.41 -9.18 9.51
C LYS A 481 14.30 -10.71 9.44
N GLN A 482 15.42 -11.41 9.24
CA GLN A 482 15.46 -12.86 9.21
C GLN A 482 15.02 -13.46 10.55
N GLU A 483 15.52 -12.92 11.67
CA GLU A 483 15.13 -13.35 13.01
C GLU A 483 13.63 -13.17 13.28
N LYS A 484 13.03 -12.06 12.80
CA LYS A 484 11.58 -11.86 12.86
C LYS A 484 10.81 -12.88 12.03
N TYR A 485 11.30 -13.20 10.84
CA TYR A 485 10.69 -14.18 9.95
C TYR A 485 10.72 -15.58 10.57
N ASP A 486 11.86 -15.98 11.11
CA ASP A 486 12.02 -17.27 11.81
C ASP A 486 11.11 -17.34 13.06
N ASN A 487 10.90 -16.22 13.74
CA ASN A 487 9.98 -16.14 14.88
C ASN A 487 8.51 -16.27 14.44
N TYR A 488 8.11 -15.65 13.32
CA TYR A 488 6.78 -15.84 12.74
C TYR A 488 6.55 -17.28 12.27
N ILE A 489 7.55 -17.92 11.67
CA ILE A 489 7.48 -19.35 11.29
C ILE A 489 7.33 -20.22 12.54
N LYS A 490 8.04 -19.93 13.63
CA LYS A 490 7.88 -20.68 14.89
C LYS A 490 6.52 -20.47 15.55
N GLN A 491 5.91 -19.30 15.40
CA GLN A 491 4.56 -19.00 15.91
C GLN A 491 3.46 -19.63 15.04
N LEU A 492 3.72 -19.81 13.75
CA LEU A 492 2.90 -20.59 12.84
C LEU A 492 3.14 -22.09 13.12
N ASP A 493 2.60 -22.59 14.23
CA ASP A 493 2.60 -24.02 14.55
C ASP A 493 1.63 -24.76 13.62
N LEU A 494 2.03 -24.89 12.35
CA LEU A 494 1.28 -25.55 11.28
C LEU A 494 1.07 -27.03 11.58
N LYS A 495 1.86 -27.64 12.47
CA LYS A 495 1.70 -29.05 12.85
C LYS A 495 0.52 -29.28 13.79
N SER A 496 0.28 -28.36 14.73
CA SER A 496 -0.87 -28.46 15.65
C SER A 496 -2.17 -27.88 15.07
N SER A 497 -2.07 -26.89 14.19
CA SER A 497 -3.23 -26.20 13.59
C SER A 497 -3.81 -26.87 12.34
N ARG A 498 -3.03 -27.69 11.61
CA ARG A 498 -3.48 -28.38 10.39
C ARG A 498 -4.63 -29.40 10.63
N PRO A 499 -4.65 -30.20 11.71
CA PRO A 499 -5.80 -31.06 12.03
C PRO A 499 -7.06 -30.24 12.32
N ILE A 500 -6.94 -29.11 13.01
CA ILE A 500 -8.05 -28.22 13.37
C ILE A 500 -8.63 -27.55 12.11
N LEU A 501 -7.76 -27.08 11.21
CA LEU A 501 -8.18 -26.49 9.93
C LEU A 501 -8.86 -27.52 9.03
N LYS A 502 -8.32 -28.75 8.93
CA LYS A 502 -8.97 -29.83 8.19
C LYS A 502 -10.35 -30.19 8.75
N MET A 503 -10.48 -30.23 10.07
CA MET A 503 -11.76 -30.49 10.74
C MET A 503 -12.76 -29.35 10.49
N ASN A 504 -12.34 -28.09 10.58
CA ASN A 504 -13.19 -26.95 10.26
C ASN A 504 -13.66 -26.92 8.80
N ILE A 505 -12.79 -27.29 7.85
CA ILE A 505 -13.17 -27.38 6.42
C ILE A 505 -14.16 -28.51 6.20
N ALA A 506 -13.96 -29.67 6.84
CA ALA A 506 -14.91 -30.79 6.77
C ALA A 506 -16.28 -30.42 7.36
N ASP A 507 -16.29 -29.77 8.54
CA ASP A 507 -17.51 -29.30 9.19
C ASP A 507 -18.23 -28.22 8.35
N GLN A 508 -17.48 -27.32 7.72
CA GLN A 508 -18.03 -26.31 6.82
C GLN A 508 -18.69 -27.00 5.63
N LEU A 509 -17.98 -27.90 4.94
CA LEU A 509 -18.48 -28.65 3.78
C LEU A 509 -19.74 -29.47 4.13
N GLU A 510 -19.78 -30.11 5.29
CA GLU A 510 -20.95 -30.86 5.75
C GLU A 510 -22.17 -29.95 5.98
N ARG A 511 -21.98 -28.76 6.56
CA ARG A 511 -23.06 -27.77 6.75
C ARG A 511 -23.59 -27.25 5.43
N SER A 512 -22.70 -26.91 4.50
CA SER A 512 -23.04 -26.42 3.16
C SER A 512 -23.82 -27.47 2.37
N MET A 513 -23.39 -28.74 2.44
CA MET A 513 -24.10 -29.85 1.79
C MET A 513 -25.45 -30.14 2.42
N ASN A 514 -25.56 -30.09 3.74
CA ASN A 514 -26.84 -30.24 4.43
C ASN A 514 -27.82 -29.12 4.06
N TRP A 515 -27.34 -27.87 3.98
CA TRP A 515 -28.15 -26.74 3.52
C TRP A 515 -28.61 -26.92 2.06
N PHE A 516 -27.70 -27.27 1.16
CA PHE A 516 -28.02 -27.50 -0.25
C PHE A 516 -29.06 -28.62 -0.43
N LEU A 517 -28.90 -29.74 0.29
CA LEU A 517 -29.88 -30.83 0.27
C LEU A 517 -31.27 -30.40 0.78
N GLN A 518 -31.32 -29.53 1.79
CA GLN A 518 -32.59 -28.97 2.27
C GLN A 518 -33.23 -28.06 1.22
N MET A 519 -32.44 -27.23 0.54
CA MET A 519 -32.93 -26.36 -0.53
C MET A 519 -33.47 -27.16 -1.71
N ILE A 520 -32.77 -28.21 -2.15
CA ILE A 520 -33.26 -29.14 -3.18
C ILE A 520 -34.59 -29.75 -2.75
N ARG A 521 -34.68 -30.30 -1.53
CA ARG A 521 -35.91 -30.93 -1.02
C ARG A 521 -37.09 -29.94 -0.94
N SER A 522 -36.83 -28.71 -0.51
CA SER A 522 -37.84 -27.64 -0.45
C SER A 522 -38.35 -27.26 -1.84
N GLN A 523 -37.43 -27.12 -2.80
CA GLN A 523 -37.76 -26.76 -4.17
C GLN A 523 -38.48 -27.89 -4.93
N VAL A 524 -38.10 -29.15 -4.71
CA VAL A 524 -38.81 -30.31 -5.27
C VAL A 524 -40.26 -30.34 -4.76
N LYS A 525 -40.49 -30.06 -3.48
CA LYS A 525 -41.85 -29.93 -2.92
C LYS A 525 -42.63 -28.77 -3.57
N GLN A 526 -41.99 -27.62 -3.76
CA GLN A 526 -42.61 -26.48 -4.45
C GLN A 526 -42.95 -26.84 -5.91
N TRP A 527 -42.04 -27.45 -6.64
CA TRP A 527 -42.25 -27.87 -8.03
C TRP A 527 -43.40 -28.85 -8.20
N ILE A 528 -43.52 -29.83 -7.30
CA ILE A 528 -44.67 -30.75 -7.23
C ILE A 528 -45.97 -29.98 -6.95
N SER A 529 -45.94 -28.99 -6.06
CA SER A 529 -47.14 -28.20 -5.71
C SER A 529 -47.61 -27.25 -6.80
N TYR A 530 -46.71 -26.75 -7.66
CA TYR A 530 -47.00 -25.82 -8.76
C TYR A 530 -47.33 -26.52 -10.09
N GLY A 531 -47.48 -27.85 -10.11
CA GLY A 531 -47.91 -28.59 -11.30
C GLY A 531 -46.93 -28.52 -12.48
N GLY A 532 -45.62 -28.34 -12.22
CA GLY A 532 -44.59 -28.40 -13.25
C GLY A 532 -44.28 -27.11 -14.00
N ASN A 533 -44.80 -25.94 -13.57
CA ASN A 533 -44.46 -24.66 -14.21
C ASN A 533 -42.99 -24.27 -13.91
N THR A 534 -42.11 -24.56 -14.87
CA THR A 534 -40.65 -24.69 -14.75
C THR A 534 -39.81 -23.40 -14.78
N PRO A 535 -40.16 -22.30 -15.49
CA PRO A 535 -39.21 -21.21 -15.74
C PRO A 535 -38.78 -20.40 -14.50
N GLN A 536 -39.73 -20.10 -13.61
CA GLN A 536 -39.43 -19.32 -12.39
C GLN A 536 -38.62 -20.15 -11.39
N ILE A 537 -38.90 -21.44 -11.27
CA ILE A 537 -38.16 -22.36 -10.39
C ILE A 537 -36.74 -22.56 -10.93
N LEU A 538 -36.57 -22.74 -12.24
CA LEU A 538 -35.24 -22.83 -12.89
C LEU A 538 -34.40 -21.57 -12.69
N ASN A 539 -34.97 -20.37 -12.88
CA ASN A 539 -34.25 -19.13 -12.59
C ASN A 539 -33.84 -19.01 -11.11
N THR A 540 -34.66 -19.50 -10.19
CA THR A 540 -34.33 -19.52 -8.75
C THR A 540 -33.21 -20.52 -8.44
N TRP A 541 -33.15 -21.63 -9.17
CA TRP A 541 -32.08 -22.61 -9.11
C TRP A 541 -30.75 -22.03 -9.58
N ASP A 542 -30.72 -21.44 -10.77
CA ASP A 542 -29.49 -20.92 -11.38
C ASP A 542 -28.90 -19.74 -10.59
N THR A 543 -29.75 -18.78 -10.18
CA THR A 543 -29.26 -17.54 -9.56
C THR A 543 -28.98 -17.65 -8.06
N ASN A 544 -29.82 -18.35 -7.30
CA ASN A 544 -29.74 -18.29 -5.83
C ASN A 544 -29.15 -19.55 -5.20
N ILE A 545 -29.34 -20.72 -5.81
CA ILE A 545 -28.95 -21.99 -5.21
C ILE A 545 -27.62 -22.48 -5.81
N ILE A 546 -27.52 -22.61 -7.13
CA ILE A 546 -26.31 -23.09 -7.80
C ILE A 546 -25.17 -22.08 -7.65
N SER A 547 -25.44 -20.78 -7.86
CA SER A 547 -24.42 -19.74 -7.71
C SER A 547 -23.85 -19.65 -6.28
N ALA A 548 -24.70 -19.81 -5.25
CA ALA A 548 -24.26 -19.84 -3.85
C ALA A 548 -23.37 -21.07 -3.56
N VAL A 549 -23.71 -22.23 -4.10
CA VAL A 549 -22.92 -23.47 -3.94
C VAL A 549 -21.60 -23.39 -4.70
N LEU A 550 -21.57 -22.80 -5.89
CA LEU A 550 -20.33 -22.62 -6.66
C LEU A 550 -19.36 -21.69 -5.94
N ASN A 551 -19.84 -20.56 -5.43
CA ASN A 551 -18.99 -19.63 -4.66
C ASN A 551 -18.41 -20.29 -3.39
N GLU A 552 -19.19 -21.10 -2.70
CA GLU A 552 -18.73 -21.80 -1.50
C GLU A 552 -17.75 -22.95 -1.84
N ALA A 553 -17.95 -23.62 -2.97
CA ALA A 553 -17.02 -24.62 -3.49
C ALA A 553 -15.67 -24.00 -3.89
N GLU A 554 -15.68 -22.84 -4.55
CA GLU A 554 -14.47 -22.08 -4.91
C GLU A 554 -13.72 -21.61 -3.65
N GLU A 555 -14.43 -21.14 -2.63
CA GLU A 555 -13.82 -20.75 -1.34
C GLU A 555 -13.18 -21.95 -0.62
N LEU A 556 -13.84 -23.12 -0.65
CA LEU A 556 -13.31 -24.35 -0.09
C LEU A 556 -12.08 -24.86 -0.84
N GLU A 557 -12.08 -24.78 -2.18
CA GLU A 557 -10.93 -25.13 -3.02
C GLU A 557 -9.73 -24.23 -2.72
N LEU A 558 -9.95 -22.92 -2.61
CA LEU A 558 -8.91 -21.96 -2.23
C LEU A 558 -8.33 -22.29 -0.85
N LYS A 559 -9.17 -22.53 0.16
CA LYS A 559 -8.71 -22.90 1.51
C LYS A 559 -7.96 -24.23 1.55
N ASN A 560 -8.35 -25.18 0.71
CA ASN A 560 -7.67 -26.47 0.62
C ASN A 560 -6.32 -26.35 -0.10
N SER A 561 -6.17 -25.43 -1.06
CA SER A 561 -4.88 -25.15 -1.73
C SER A 561 -3.81 -24.54 -0.80
N ILE A 562 -4.25 -23.88 0.27
CA ILE A 562 -3.39 -23.24 1.28
C ILE A 562 -2.89 -24.26 2.33
N LEU A 563 -3.57 -25.41 2.47
CA LEU A 563 -3.27 -26.49 3.42
C LEU A 563 -2.33 -27.56 2.88
#